data_AF-A0A2D4PV78-F1
#
_entry.id   AF-A0A2D4PV78-F1
#
_cell.length_a   1.000
_cell.length_b   1.000
_cell.length_c   1.000
_cell.angle_alpha   90.00
_cell.angle_beta   90.00
_cell.angle_gamma   90.00
#
_symmetry.space_group_name_H-M   'P 1'
#
loop_
_entity.id
_entity.type
_entity.pdbx_description
1 polymer ?
#
loop_
_entity_poly.entity_id
_entity_poly.type
_entity_poly.pdbx_seq_one_letter_code
_entity_poly.pdbx_strand_id
1 'polypeptide(L)'
;YSEMLTTCKFQPQKAVAFIKEVVNISLYDEQGLEQAVGLYNPVSFAFQVTEDFALYKEGVYTSKDCHQTPDQVNHAVLAVGYGEEDGLPFWIVKNSWGSDWGMDGYFNIERGKNMCGLADCASYPDPLV
;
A
#
# COMPACT_ATOMS: atom_id res chain seq x y z
N TYR A 1 -0.83 -7.89 20.33
CA TYR A 1 -2.30 -7.99 20.30
C TYR A 1 -2.66 -9.08 19.32
N SER A 2 -3.25 -10.20 19.74
CA SER A 2 -3.74 -11.22 18.81
C SER A 2 -5.21 -10.95 18.53
N GLU A 3 -5.51 -10.46 17.33
CA GLU A 3 -6.87 -10.42 16.83
C GLU A 3 -7.27 -11.86 16.47
N MET A 4 -7.96 -12.53 17.39
CA MET A 4 -8.49 -13.86 17.13
C MET A 4 -9.69 -13.77 16.19
N LEU A 5 -9.79 -14.71 15.25
CA LEU A 5 -10.97 -14.87 14.41
C LEU A 5 -12.20 -15.11 15.30
N THR A 6 -13.25 -14.32 15.10
CA THR A 6 -14.53 -14.44 15.81
C THR A 6 -15.70 -14.52 14.83
N THR A 7 -16.89 -14.85 15.32
CA THR A 7 -18.12 -14.87 14.50
C THR A 7 -18.44 -13.48 13.95
N CYS A 8 -18.90 -13.41 12.69
CA CYS A 8 -19.34 -12.17 12.06
C CYS A 8 -20.47 -11.48 12.85
N LYS A 9 -20.33 -10.17 13.10
CA LYS A 9 -21.30 -9.33 13.84
C LYS A 9 -21.87 -8.18 12.99
N PHE A 10 -21.87 -8.33 11.66
CA PHE A 10 -22.39 -7.32 10.74
C PHE A 10 -23.88 -7.02 11.00
N GLN A 11 -24.24 -5.73 10.99
CA GLN A 11 -25.60 -5.23 11.18
C GLN A 11 -25.92 -4.25 10.04
N PRO A 12 -26.84 -4.57 9.10
CA PRO A 12 -27.11 -3.73 7.93
C PRO A 12 -27.43 -2.27 8.28
N GLN A 13 -28.17 -2.05 9.35
CA GLN A 13 -28.56 -0.73 9.86
C GLN A 13 -27.41 0.10 10.45
N LYS A 14 -26.23 -0.49 10.65
CA LYS A 14 -25.02 0.19 11.14
C LYS A 14 -24.01 0.48 10.02
N ALA A 15 -24.33 0.15 8.77
CA ALA A 15 -23.49 0.51 7.64
C ALA A 15 -23.48 2.04 7.44
N VAL A 16 -22.27 2.62 7.34
CA VAL A 16 -22.07 4.08 7.19
C VAL A 16 -21.32 4.47 5.90
N ALA A 17 -20.78 3.48 5.18
CA ALA A 17 -20.06 3.65 3.94
C ALA A 17 -20.37 2.48 3.00
N PHE A 18 -20.40 2.76 1.71
CA PHE A 18 -20.79 1.82 0.67
C PHE A 18 -19.82 1.99 -0.52
N ILE A 19 -19.54 0.89 -1.22
CA ILE A 19 -18.68 0.88 -2.40
C ILE A 19 -19.60 0.74 -3.62
N LYS A 20 -19.47 1.67 -4.58
CA LYS A 20 -20.18 1.62 -5.85
C LYS A 20 -19.43 0.73 -6.84
N GLU A 21 -18.13 0.97 -7.00
CA GLU A 21 -17.26 0.25 -7.92
C GLU A 21 -15.89 -0.01 -7.28
N VAL A 22 -15.19 -1.03 -7.76
CA VAL A 22 -13.80 -1.32 -7.39
C VAL A 22 -12.95 -1.15 -8.65
N VAL A 23 -11.95 -0.28 -8.57
CA VAL A 23 -11.02 -0.04 -9.66
C VAL A 23 -9.75 -0.83 -9.39
N ASN A 24 -9.49 -1.81 -10.27
CA ASN A 24 -8.24 -2.56 -10.27
C ASN A 24 -7.28 -1.90 -11.24
N ILE A 25 -6.10 -1.53 -10.76
CA ILE A 25 -5.00 -1.09 -11.62
C ILE A 25 -4.40 -2.33 -12.27
N SER A 26 -3.99 -2.19 -13.53
CA SER A 26 -3.48 -3.32 -14.31
C SER A 26 -2.18 -3.85 -13.70
N LEU A 27 -1.92 -5.15 -13.86
CA LEU A 27 -0.70 -5.80 -13.36
C LEU A 27 0.56 -5.05 -13.85
N TYR A 28 1.45 -4.71 -12.92
CA TYR A 28 2.70 -3.94 -13.13
C TYR A 28 2.52 -2.48 -13.55
N ASP A 29 1.29 -1.96 -13.59
CA ASP A 29 1.00 -0.58 -14.02
C ASP A 29 1.24 0.43 -12.89
N GLU A 30 2.51 0.62 -12.53
CA GLU A 30 2.92 1.59 -11.49
C GLU A 30 2.58 3.04 -11.91
N GLN A 31 2.52 3.32 -13.21
CA GLN A 31 2.07 4.62 -13.71
C GLN A 31 0.58 4.84 -13.47
N GLY A 32 -0.25 3.82 -13.69
CA GLY A 32 -1.68 3.83 -13.34
C GLY A 32 -1.89 4.02 -11.84
N LEU A 33 -1.06 3.41 -11.01
CA LEU A 33 -1.02 3.65 -9.56
C LEU A 33 -0.70 5.12 -9.24
N GLU A 34 0.29 5.73 -9.90
CA GLU A 34 0.66 7.14 -9.70
C GLU A 34 -0.45 8.10 -10.10
N GLN A 35 -1.05 7.87 -11.27
CA GLN A 35 -2.20 8.64 -11.73
C GLN A 35 -3.37 8.52 -10.75
N ALA A 36 -3.63 7.32 -10.22
CA ALA A 36 -4.72 7.09 -9.30
C ALA A 36 -4.54 7.82 -7.97
N VAL A 37 -3.33 7.76 -7.39
CA VAL A 37 -2.98 8.50 -6.17
C VAL A 37 -3.06 10.01 -6.39
N GLY A 38 -2.58 10.51 -7.54
CA GLY A 38 -2.52 11.94 -7.83
C GLY A 38 -3.87 12.59 -8.17
N LEU A 39 -4.82 11.83 -8.74
CA LEU A 39 -6.07 12.38 -9.28
C LEU A 39 -7.33 11.95 -8.52
N TYR A 40 -7.33 10.80 -7.84
CA TYR A 40 -8.56 10.22 -7.29
C TYR A 40 -8.48 10.02 -5.78
N ASN A 41 -7.73 9.03 -5.31
CA ASN A 41 -7.75 8.59 -3.92
C ASN A 41 -6.42 7.93 -3.53
N PRO A 42 -6.12 7.80 -2.22
CA PRO A 42 -5.14 6.83 -1.75
C PRO A 42 -5.43 5.43 -2.30
N VAL A 43 -4.38 4.71 -2.69
CA VAL A 43 -4.50 3.41 -3.38
C VAL A 43 -3.94 2.29 -2.51
N SER A 44 -4.73 1.23 -2.36
CA SER A 44 -4.26 0.01 -1.69
C SER A 44 -3.37 -0.78 -2.63
N PHE A 45 -2.24 -1.27 -2.13
CA PHE A 45 -1.37 -2.19 -2.87
C PHE A 45 -0.75 -3.22 -1.93
N ALA A 46 -0.26 -4.33 -2.49
CA ALA A 46 0.54 -5.29 -1.75
C ALA A 46 1.97 -5.32 -2.28
N PHE A 47 2.92 -5.67 -1.42
CA PHE A 47 4.33 -5.86 -1.77
C PHE A 47 4.91 -6.98 -0.90
N GLN A 48 6.12 -7.43 -1.23
CA GLN A 48 6.86 -8.40 -0.42
C GLN A 48 7.64 -7.69 0.68
N VAL A 49 7.27 -7.98 1.92
CA VAL A 49 8.08 -7.69 3.11
C VAL A 49 9.18 -8.73 3.23
N THR A 50 10.43 -8.26 3.36
CA THR A 50 11.64 -9.00 3.71
C THR A 50 12.11 -8.65 5.12
N GLU A 51 13.11 -9.35 5.64
CA GLU A 51 13.58 -9.18 7.03
C GLU A 51 14.08 -7.75 7.34
N ASP A 52 14.74 -7.12 6.37
CA ASP A 52 15.25 -5.75 6.47
C ASP A 52 14.11 -4.71 6.54
N PHE A 53 13.02 -4.91 5.80
CA PHE A 53 11.86 -4.03 5.87
C PHE A 53 11.22 -4.02 7.26
N ALA A 54 11.16 -5.17 7.93
CA ALA A 54 10.62 -5.24 9.30
C ALA A 54 11.37 -4.32 10.28
N LEU A 55 12.65 -4.05 10.01
CA LEU A 55 13.53 -3.20 10.81
C LEU A 55 13.59 -1.74 10.34
N TYR A 56 12.84 -1.36 9.29
CA TYR A 56 12.79 -0.01 8.74
C TYR A 56 12.50 1.06 9.82
N LYS A 57 13.16 2.21 9.69
CA LYS A 57 13.00 3.37 10.58
C LYS A 57 12.68 4.65 9.83
N GLU A 58 13.46 4.98 8.79
CA GLU A 58 13.33 6.23 8.05
C GLU A 58 14.02 6.13 6.68
N GLY A 59 13.83 7.16 5.84
CA GLY A 59 14.42 7.26 4.51
C GLY A 59 13.63 6.53 3.42
N VAL A 60 14.16 6.48 2.19
CA VAL A 60 13.53 5.76 1.08
C VAL A 60 13.99 4.30 1.08
N TYR A 61 13.07 3.38 1.34
CA TYR A 61 13.34 1.95 1.31
C TYR A 61 13.60 1.44 -0.11
N THR A 62 14.66 0.64 -0.26
CA THR A 62 15.00 -0.10 -1.47
C THR A 62 15.52 -1.47 -1.05
N SER A 63 15.22 -2.51 -1.82
CA SER A 63 15.80 -3.84 -1.58
C SER A 63 16.16 -4.53 -2.89
N LYS A 64 17.19 -5.36 -2.83
CA LYS A 64 17.58 -6.28 -3.91
C LYS A 64 17.12 -7.71 -3.64
N ASP A 65 16.62 -7.96 -2.43
CA ASP A 65 16.28 -9.30 -1.94
C ASP A 65 14.79 -9.61 -2.10
N CYS A 66 13.95 -8.57 -2.19
CA CYS A 66 12.55 -8.75 -2.51
C CYS A 66 12.32 -9.04 -4.00
N HIS A 67 11.36 -9.90 -4.29
CA HIS A 67 10.86 -10.26 -5.60
C HIS A 67 9.80 -9.26 -6.07
N GLN A 68 9.55 -9.27 -7.38
CA GLN A 68 8.58 -8.40 -8.06
C GLN A 68 7.55 -9.25 -8.83
N THR A 69 7.03 -10.27 -8.16
CA THR A 69 6.03 -11.17 -8.75
C THR A 69 4.81 -11.32 -7.84
N PRO A 70 3.60 -11.45 -8.41
CA PRO A 70 2.36 -11.42 -7.62
C PRO A 70 2.21 -12.55 -6.60
N ASP A 71 2.93 -13.65 -6.78
CA ASP A 71 2.93 -14.79 -5.86
C ASP A 71 3.81 -14.58 -4.61
N GLN A 72 4.65 -13.53 -4.61
CA GLN A 72 5.59 -13.24 -3.53
C GLN A 72 5.13 -12.10 -2.61
N VAL A 73 4.17 -11.28 -3.04
CA VAL A 73 3.61 -10.23 -2.18
C VAL A 73 2.92 -10.85 -0.96
N ASN A 74 3.17 -10.27 0.22
CA ASN A 74 2.75 -10.87 1.49
C ASN A 74 2.18 -9.87 2.50
N HIS A 75 2.20 -8.56 2.17
CA HIS A 75 1.71 -7.49 3.04
C HIS A 75 0.99 -6.43 2.22
N ALA A 76 -0.15 -5.95 2.72
CA ALA A 76 -0.98 -4.93 2.07
C ALA A 76 -0.95 -3.61 2.86
N VAL A 77 -0.83 -2.51 2.13
CA VAL A 77 -0.61 -1.14 2.65
C VAL A 77 -1.34 -0.11 1.77
N LEU A 78 -1.25 1.17 2.15
CA LEU A 78 -1.98 2.25 1.46
C LEU A 78 -1.02 3.35 1.01
N ALA A 79 -0.83 3.51 -0.31
CA ALA A 79 -0.16 4.67 -0.88
C ALA A 79 -1.03 5.91 -0.68
N VAL A 80 -0.51 6.93 0.01
CA VAL A 80 -1.24 8.18 0.30
C VAL A 80 -0.68 9.38 -0.46
N GLY A 81 0.44 9.21 -1.15
CA GLY A 81 1.12 10.25 -1.90
C GLY A 81 2.43 9.73 -2.48
N TYR A 82 3.15 10.61 -3.16
CA TYR A 82 4.47 10.34 -3.72
C TYR A 82 5.28 11.64 -3.78
N GLY A 83 6.59 11.50 -3.88
CA GLY A 83 7.52 12.61 -3.97
C GLY A 83 8.80 12.22 -4.70
N GLU A 84 9.78 13.11 -4.62
CA GLU A 84 11.13 12.93 -5.10
C GLU A 84 12.07 13.73 -4.21
N GLU A 85 13.19 13.12 -3.81
CA GLU A 85 14.26 13.76 -3.03
C GLU A 85 15.60 13.44 -3.69
N ASP A 86 16.39 14.46 -4.01
CA ASP A 86 17.71 14.31 -4.67
C ASP A 86 17.71 13.41 -5.93
N GLY A 87 16.61 13.45 -6.70
CA GLY A 87 16.45 12.63 -7.91
C GLY A 87 16.00 11.19 -7.64
N LEU A 88 15.69 10.83 -6.39
CA LEU A 88 15.14 9.54 -6.01
C LEU A 88 13.62 9.66 -5.82
N PRO A 89 12.80 9.19 -6.77
CA PRO A 89 11.34 9.17 -6.64
C PRO A 89 10.90 8.13 -5.59
N PHE A 90 9.91 8.48 -4.76
CA PHE A 90 9.39 7.58 -3.74
C PHE A 90 7.86 7.67 -3.58
N TRP A 91 7.28 6.61 -3.04
CA TRP A 91 5.92 6.56 -2.51
C TRP A 91 5.90 6.95 -1.04
N ILE A 92 4.85 7.62 -0.59
CA ILE A 92 4.53 7.83 0.83
C ILE A 92 3.44 6.83 1.19
N VAL A 93 3.74 5.92 2.10
CA VAL A 93 2.88 4.75 2.36
C VAL A 93 2.51 4.66 3.82
N LYS A 94 1.20 4.53 4.09
CA LYS A 94 0.65 4.30 5.43
C LYS A 94 0.69 2.81 5.74
N ASN A 95 1.31 2.43 6.86
CA ASN A 95 1.35 1.07 7.36
C ASN A 95 0.32 0.84 8.49
N SER A 96 0.23 -0.39 8.99
CA SER A 96 -0.72 -0.84 10.02
C SER A 96 -0.05 -1.44 11.27
N TRP A 97 1.26 -1.24 11.44
CA TRP A 97 2.05 -1.80 12.57
C TRP A 97 2.20 -0.86 13.78
N GLY A 98 1.33 0.17 13.87
CA GLY A 98 1.36 1.18 14.92
C GLY A 98 2.22 2.39 14.57
N SER A 99 1.99 3.49 15.29
CA SER A 99 2.67 4.77 15.05
C SER A 99 4.16 4.77 15.41
N ASP A 100 4.58 3.87 16.31
CA ASP A 100 5.98 3.79 16.76
C ASP A 100 6.90 3.10 15.73
N TRP A 101 6.32 2.52 14.67
CA TRP A 101 7.05 1.88 13.59
C TRP A 101 7.29 2.87 12.45
N GLY A 102 8.50 2.83 11.86
CA GLY A 102 8.87 3.72 10.77
C GLY A 102 8.78 5.20 11.15
N MET A 103 8.25 5.99 10.23
CA MET A 103 8.06 7.44 10.36
C MET A 103 6.62 7.72 10.78
N ASP A 104 6.33 7.69 12.09
CA ASP A 104 4.98 7.86 12.65
C ASP A 104 3.93 6.87 12.06
N GLY A 105 4.33 5.63 11.78
CA GLY A 105 3.50 4.61 11.15
C GLY A 105 3.52 4.62 9.63
N TYR A 106 4.34 5.48 9.02
CA TYR A 106 4.53 5.57 7.57
C TYR A 106 5.93 5.09 7.16
N PHE A 107 6.10 4.86 5.88
CA PHE A 107 7.41 4.63 5.26
C PHE A 107 7.43 5.20 3.85
N ASN A 108 8.64 5.48 3.37
CA ASN A 108 8.88 5.78 1.97
C ASN A 108 9.49 4.55 1.28
N ILE A 109 9.10 4.27 0.04
CA ILE A 109 9.63 3.18 -0.79
C ILE A 109 9.90 3.70 -2.20
N GLU A 110 11.00 3.26 -2.82
CA GLU A 110 11.39 3.72 -4.15
C GLU A 110 10.30 3.47 -5.19
N ARG A 111 9.97 4.51 -5.95
CA ARG A 111 8.95 4.52 -6.99
C ARG A 111 9.58 4.38 -8.38
N GLY A 112 8.85 3.77 -9.30
CA GLY A 112 9.24 3.61 -10.71
C GLY A 112 10.07 2.37 -11.01
N LYS A 113 10.10 1.41 -10.08
CA LYS A 113 10.86 0.15 -10.22
C LYS A 113 10.05 -1.10 -9.93
N ASN A 114 8.73 -0.98 -9.72
CA ASN A 114 7.91 -2.03 -9.12
C ASN A 114 8.58 -2.61 -7.84
N MET A 115 9.12 -1.73 -6.98
CA MET A 115 9.93 -2.16 -5.83
C MET A 115 9.14 -3.16 -4.97
N CYS A 116 9.69 -4.35 -4.78
CA CYS A 116 9.07 -5.45 -4.05
C CYS A 116 7.67 -5.87 -4.54
N GLY A 117 7.34 -5.65 -5.83
CA GLY A 117 6.05 -6.04 -6.41
C GLY A 117 4.90 -5.09 -6.09
N LEU A 118 5.19 -3.85 -5.69
CA LEU A 118 4.17 -2.88 -5.25
C LEU A 118 3.09 -2.55 -6.29
N ALA A 119 3.33 -2.81 -7.59
CA ALA A 119 2.38 -2.60 -8.68
C ALA A 119 1.72 -3.91 -9.16
N ASP A 120 1.91 -5.02 -8.43
CA ASP A 120 1.43 -6.34 -8.83
C ASP A 120 -0.10 -6.49 -8.64
N CYS A 121 -0.66 -5.84 -7.62
CA CYS A 121 -2.10 -5.90 -7.32
C CYS A 121 -2.60 -4.65 -6.57
N ALA A 122 -2.62 -3.52 -7.27
CA ALA A 122 -3.13 -2.26 -6.74
C ALA A 122 -4.63 -2.05 -7.04
N SER A 123 -5.37 -1.49 -6.09
CA SER A 123 -6.79 -1.16 -6.26
C SER A 123 -7.27 -0.03 -5.35
N TYR A 124 -8.36 0.62 -5.75
CA TYR A 124 -9.06 1.59 -4.90
C TYR A 124 -10.58 1.53 -5.13
N PRO A 125 -11.39 1.84 -4.10
CA PRO A 125 -12.84 1.89 -4.23
C PRO A 125 -13.34 3.24 -4.78
N ASP A 126 -14.41 3.20 -5.58
CA ASP A 126 -15.28 4.36 -5.85
C ASP A 126 -16.45 4.34 -4.85
N PRO A 127 -16.56 5.31 -3.93
CA PRO A 127 -17.59 5.29 -2.90
C PRO A 127 -18.99 5.59 -3.48
N LEU A 128 -20.00 4.89 -2.94
CA LEU A 128 -21.39 5.26 -3.16
C LEU A 128 -21.78 6.34 -2.12
N VAL A 129 -21.85 7.59 -2.57
CA VAL A 129 -22.17 8.78 -1.77
C VAL A 129 -23.54 9.37 -2.09
#